data_AF-A0A1B2Z5M2-F1
#
_entry.id   AF-A0A1B2Z5M2-F1
#
_cell.length_a   1.000
_cell.length_b   1.000
_cell.length_c   1.000
_cell.angle_alpha   90.00
_cell.angle_beta   90.00
_cell.angle_gamma   90.00
#
_symmetry.space_group_name_H-M   'P 1'
#
loop_
_entity.id
_entity.type
_entity.pdbx_description
1 polymer ?
#
loop_
_entity_poly.entity_id
_entity_poly.type
_entity_poly.pdbx_seq_one_letter_code
_entity_poly.pdbx_strand_id
1 'polypeptide(L)'
;MIQVQVQNESTYELPSYATVSSAGVDLKAVLEAPLVLNPLERKVIGTGLKIALPEGFEAQVRPRSGLAANHGVSVLNAPGTIDADYRGEIGVILVNLSNDPFTIEPGERIAQLVLARYDQIEWRPTTGLSETNRGSGGFGSTGK
;
A
#
# COMPACT_ATOMS: atom_id res chain seq x y z
N MET A 1 5.74 -12.86 -16.65
CA MET A 1 5.84 -12.03 -15.43
C MET A 1 6.38 -10.68 -15.82
N ILE A 2 5.91 -9.60 -15.20
CA ILE A 2 6.44 -8.25 -15.42
C ILE A 2 7.75 -8.13 -14.63
N GLN A 3 8.79 -7.60 -15.25
CA GLN A 3 10.04 -7.29 -14.57
C GLN A 3 10.03 -5.82 -14.15
N VAL A 4 10.31 -5.57 -12.87
CA VAL A 4 10.42 -4.24 -12.28
C VAL A 4 11.87 -4.04 -11.86
N GLN A 5 12.48 -2.93 -12.24
CA GLN A 5 13.84 -2.62 -11.79
C GLN A 5 13.76 -2.19 -10.32
N VAL A 6 14.69 -2.68 -9.51
CA VAL A 6 14.73 -2.39 -8.08
C VAL A 6 16.16 -2.12 -7.63
N GLN A 7 16.31 -1.08 -6.81
CA GLN A 7 17.50 -0.86 -5.99
C GLN A 7 17.13 -1.19 -4.54
N ASN A 8 17.94 -2.02 -3.89
CA ASN A 8 17.77 -2.39 -2.50
C ASN A 8 18.95 -1.84 -1.69
N GLU A 9 18.67 -0.84 -0.85
CA GLU A 9 19.62 -0.20 0.07
C GLU A 9 19.46 -0.75 1.51
N SER A 10 18.61 -1.77 1.71
CA SER A 10 18.45 -2.46 2.99
C SER A 10 19.40 -3.65 3.14
N THR A 11 19.50 -4.17 4.36
CA THR A 11 20.20 -5.44 4.67
C THR A 11 19.35 -6.69 4.47
N TYR A 12 18.08 -6.54 4.07
CA TYR A 12 17.14 -7.64 3.90
C TYR A 12 17.10 -8.10 2.44
N GLU A 13 16.81 -9.39 2.23
CA GLU A 13 16.52 -9.92 0.89
C GLU A 13 15.36 -9.18 0.22
N LEU A 14 15.37 -9.16 -1.11
CA LEU A 14 14.27 -8.60 -1.90
C LEU A 14 12.95 -9.31 -1.55
N PRO A 15 11.82 -8.57 -1.50
CA PRO A 15 10.51 -9.17 -1.27
C PRO A 15 10.19 -10.26 -2.30
N SER A 16 9.63 -11.37 -1.81
CA SER A 16 9.19 -12.49 -2.64
C SER A 16 7.72 -12.79 -2.38
N TYR A 17 7.05 -13.40 -3.36
CA TYR A 17 5.70 -13.90 -3.19
C TYR A 17 5.71 -15.08 -2.21
N ALA A 18 4.88 -15.02 -1.18
CA ALA A 18 4.82 -16.06 -0.15
C ALA A 18 4.27 -17.39 -0.69
N THR A 19 3.32 -17.31 -1.62
CA THR A 19 2.78 -18.47 -2.34
C THR A 19 2.63 -18.15 -3.82
N VAL A 20 2.45 -19.19 -4.64
CA VAL A 20 2.24 -19.04 -6.10
C VAL A 20 1.03 -18.17 -6.46
N SER A 21 0.03 -18.09 -5.57
CA SER A 21 -1.20 -17.32 -5.79
C SER A 21 -1.26 -16.02 -4.98
N SER A 22 -0.16 -15.62 -4.33
CA SER A 22 -0.10 -14.37 -3.60
C SER A 22 -0.16 -13.18 -4.58
N ALA A 23 -1.05 -12.22 -4.31
CA ALA A 23 -1.19 -11.02 -5.13
C ALA A 23 -0.07 -9.99 -4.89
N GLY A 24 0.52 -10.00 -3.70
CA GLY A 24 1.55 -9.06 -3.28
C GLY A 24 2.72 -9.69 -2.56
N VAL A 25 3.73 -8.88 -2.32
CA VAL A 25 4.96 -9.23 -1.59
C VAL A 25 5.05 -8.43 -0.30
N ASP A 26 5.54 -9.04 0.78
CA ASP A 26 5.65 -8.37 2.08
C ASP A 26 6.79 -7.33 2.07
N LEU A 27 6.52 -6.12 2.56
CA LEU A 27 7.50 -5.05 2.77
C LEU A 27 7.99 -5.09 4.22
N LYS A 28 9.32 -5.03 4.41
CA LYS A 28 9.96 -5.05 5.72
C LYS A 28 10.34 -3.64 6.19
N ALA A 29 10.26 -3.41 7.49
CA ALA A 29 10.71 -2.18 8.13
C ALA A 29 12.26 -2.12 8.17
N VAL A 30 12.84 -1.05 7.64
CA VAL A 30 14.26 -0.75 7.80
C VAL A 30 14.42 0.23 8.95
N LEU A 31 14.93 -0.28 10.08
CA LEU A 31 15.09 0.46 11.34
C LEU A 31 16.43 0.09 11.97
N GLU A 32 17.08 1.04 12.64
CA GLU A 32 18.30 0.81 13.41
C GLU A 32 18.01 0.15 14.78
N ALA A 33 16.83 0.42 15.34
CA ALA A 33 16.36 -0.09 16.63
C ALA A 33 14.82 -0.23 16.61
N PRO A 34 14.22 -0.99 17.55
CA PRO A 34 12.76 -1.11 17.63
C PRO A 34 12.08 0.25 17.78
N LEU A 35 10.97 0.44 17.09
CA LEU A 35 10.19 1.69 17.10
C LEU A 35 8.81 1.46 17.70
N VAL A 36 8.47 2.19 18.75
CA VAL A 36 7.13 2.15 19.35
C VAL A 36 6.22 3.15 18.63
N LEU A 37 5.08 2.67 18.16
CA LEU A 37 4.00 3.45 17.58
C LEU A 37 2.84 3.51 18.59
N ASN A 38 2.67 4.65 19.24
CA ASN A 38 1.64 4.87 20.24
C ASN A 38 0.23 4.94 19.63
N PRO A 39 -0.84 4.77 20.42
CA PRO A 39 -2.21 4.99 19.97
C PRO A 39 -2.37 6.32 19.23
N LEU A 40 -3.00 6.27 18.04
CA LEU A 40 -3.22 7.38 17.11
C LEU A 40 -1.94 8.05 16.57
N GLU A 41 -0.76 7.50 16.87
CA GLU A 41 0.50 7.92 16.28
C GLU A 41 0.63 7.42 14.84
N ARG A 42 1.37 8.18 14.04
CA ARG A 42 1.65 7.89 12.64
C ARG A 42 3.09 8.20 12.31
N LYS A 43 3.74 7.27 11.62
CA LYS A 43 5.15 7.34 11.23
C LYS A 43 5.31 6.84 9.80
N VAL A 44 6.23 7.47 9.07
CA VAL A 44 6.72 6.94 7.80
C VAL A 44 7.86 5.99 8.13
N ILE A 45 7.72 4.73 7.74
CA ILE A 45 8.75 3.70 7.93
C ILE A 45 9.36 3.39 6.58
N GLY A 46 10.69 3.52 6.49
CA GLY A 46 11.46 3.19 5.30
C GLY A 46 11.52 1.69 5.04
N THR A 47 11.71 1.32 3.78
CA THR A 47 11.87 -0.08 3.33
C THR A 47 13.24 -0.33 2.70
N GLY A 48 14.01 0.71 2.43
CA GLY A 48 15.26 0.66 1.66
C GLY A 48 15.06 0.29 0.18
N LEU A 49 13.82 0.19 -0.30
CA LEU A 49 13.52 -0.19 -1.68
C LEU A 49 13.20 1.03 -2.52
N LYS A 50 13.84 1.12 -3.68
CA LYS A 50 13.49 2.06 -4.77
C LYS A 50 13.16 1.25 -5.99
N ILE A 51 12.09 1.60 -6.70
CA ILE A 51 11.64 0.84 -7.87
C ILE A 51 11.47 1.73 -9.09
N ALA A 52 11.56 1.13 -10.28
CA ALA A 52 11.15 1.75 -11.52
C ALA A 52 10.07 0.88 -12.17
N LEU A 53 8.82 1.36 -12.13
CA LEU A 53 7.69 0.67 -12.75
C LEU A 53 7.60 1.04 -14.23
N PRO A 54 7.09 0.12 -15.08
CA PRO A 54 6.68 0.47 -16.42
C PRO A 54 5.46 1.39 -16.41
N GLU A 55 5.33 2.24 -17.43
CA GLU A 55 4.14 3.07 -17.64
C GLU A 55 2.87 2.21 -17.75
N GLY A 56 1.75 2.73 -17.22
CA GLY A 56 0.47 2.01 -17.13
C GLY A 56 0.37 1.08 -15.90
N PHE A 57 1.34 1.15 -14.99
CA PHE A 57 1.33 0.41 -13.73
C PHE A 57 1.66 1.31 -12.54
N GLU A 58 0.90 1.15 -11.47
CA GLU A 58 1.23 1.67 -10.15
C GLU A 58 1.57 0.49 -9.23
N ALA A 59 2.33 0.76 -8.17
CA ALA A 59 2.44 -0.17 -7.06
C ALA A 59 1.65 0.36 -5.86
N GLN A 60 0.89 -0.52 -5.23
CA GLN A 60 -0.01 -0.20 -4.13
C GLN A 60 0.53 -0.80 -2.83
N VAL A 61 0.88 0.07 -1.89
CA VAL A 61 1.22 -0.29 -0.52
C VAL A 61 -0.08 -0.49 0.26
N ARG A 62 -0.34 -1.73 0.69
CA ARG A 62 -1.58 -2.13 1.36
C ARG A 62 -1.33 -2.65 2.78
N PRO A 63 -2.31 -2.52 3.69
CA PRO A 63 -2.22 -3.10 5.03
C PRO A 63 -2.08 -4.63 4.98
N ARG A 64 -1.40 -5.21 5.97
CA ARG A 64 -1.42 -6.65 6.23
C ARG A 64 -2.60 -6.96 7.15
N SER A 65 -3.44 -7.92 6.77
CA SER A 65 -4.66 -8.25 7.53
C SER A 65 -4.38 -8.62 8.98
N GLY A 66 -3.29 -9.35 9.25
CA GLY A 66 -2.89 -9.71 10.61
C GLY A 66 -2.55 -8.51 11.49
N LEU A 67 -1.85 -7.51 10.95
CA LEU A 67 -1.54 -6.28 11.70
C LEU A 67 -2.81 -5.45 11.97
N ALA A 68 -3.67 -5.33 10.95
CA ALA A 68 -4.92 -4.59 11.08
C ALA A 68 -5.87 -5.23 12.10
N ALA A 69 -6.08 -6.56 12.01
CA ALA A 69 -7.05 -7.26 12.86
C ALA A 69 -6.55 -7.46 14.30
N ASN A 70 -5.27 -7.78 14.49
CA ASN A 70 -4.75 -8.17 15.80
C ASN A 70 -4.15 -7.01 16.59
N HIS A 71 -3.69 -5.95 15.91
CA HIS A 71 -2.96 -4.84 16.54
C HIS A 71 -3.56 -3.46 16.21
N GLY A 72 -4.61 -3.38 15.39
CA GLY A 72 -5.16 -2.11 14.93
C GLY A 72 -4.18 -1.26 14.12
N VAL A 73 -3.10 -1.85 13.60
CA VAL A 73 -2.09 -1.14 12.81
C VAL A 73 -2.45 -1.23 11.33
N SER A 74 -2.49 -0.08 10.66
CA SER A 74 -2.84 0.02 9.25
C SER A 74 -1.90 0.96 8.49
N VAL A 75 -1.97 0.91 7.17
CA VAL A 75 -1.36 1.91 6.29
C VAL A 75 -2.35 3.08 6.18
N LEU A 76 -1.96 4.25 6.66
CA LEU A 76 -2.85 5.41 6.82
C LEU A 76 -3.47 5.88 5.50
N ASN A 77 -2.67 5.88 4.43
CA ASN A 77 -3.08 6.30 3.10
C ASN A 77 -3.50 5.11 2.21
N ALA A 78 -3.93 3.99 2.79
CA ALA A 78 -4.20 2.76 2.04
C ALA A 78 -5.31 2.92 0.97
N PRO A 79 -5.08 2.38 -0.26
CA PRO A 79 -3.80 1.94 -0.77
C PRO A 79 -2.85 3.13 -1.00
N GLY A 80 -1.61 3.02 -0.50
CA GLY A 80 -0.58 4.01 -0.80
C GLY A 80 -0.06 3.82 -2.22
N THR A 81 -0.25 4.82 -3.09
CA THR A 81 0.17 4.76 -4.50
C THR A 81 1.66 5.10 -4.64
N ILE A 82 2.35 4.27 -5.43
CA ILE A 82 3.70 4.52 -5.94
C ILE A 82 3.59 4.65 -7.47
N ASP A 83 3.80 5.86 -7.96
CA ASP A 83 3.70 6.21 -9.38
C ASP A 83 4.84 5.61 -10.22
N ALA A 84 4.60 5.47 -11.53
CA ALA A 84 5.57 4.84 -12.43
C ALA A 84 6.86 5.64 -12.63
N ASP A 85 6.82 6.95 -12.43
CA ASP A 85 7.95 7.87 -12.51
C ASP A 85 8.63 8.12 -11.16
N TYR A 86 8.08 7.59 -10.06
CA TYR A 86 8.69 7.72 -8.74
C TYR A 86 9.97 6.88 -8.64
N ARG A 87 11.06 7.48 -8.17
CA ARG A 87 12.37 6.81 -7.96
C ARG A 87 12.91 6.98 -6.53
N GLY A 88 12.10 7.57 -5.66
CA GLY A 88 12.44 7.65 -4.23
C GLY A 88 12.25 6.32 -3.53
N GLU A 89 12.58 6.31 -2.24
CA GLU A 89 12.38 5.15 -1.39
C GLU A 89 10.88 4.93 -1.12
N ILE A 90 10.43 3.67 -1.22
CA ILE A 90 9.08 3.30 -0.81
C ILE A 90 8.97 3.45 0.71
N GLY A 91 8.24 4.48 1.14
CA GLY A 91 7.87 4.69 2.54
C GLY A 91 6.49 4.11 2.86
N VAL A 92 6.36 3.45 4.02
CA VAL A 92 5.08 2.95 4.53
C VAL A 92 4.58 3.90 5.62
N ILE A 93 3.46 4.58 5.36
CA ILE A 93 2.84 5.46 6.35
C ILE A 93 1.97 4.62 7.29
N LEU A 94 2.53 4.17 8.40
CA LEU A 94 1.78 3.40 9.39
C LEU A 94 1.02 4.31 10.34
N VAL A 95 -0.16 3.85 10.76
CA VAL A 95 -0.96 4.43 11.85
C VAL A 95 -1.36 3.31 12.82
N ASN A 96 -1.28 3.59 14.11
CA ASN A 96 -1.85 2.72 15.14
C ASN A 96 -3.24 3.24 15.52
N LEU A 97 -4.29 2.49 15.17
CA LEU A 97 -5.68 2.80 15.48
C LEU A 97 -6.19 2.04 16.71
N SER A 98 -5.34 1.27 17.37
CA SER A 98 -5.67 0.60 18.63
C SER A 98 -5.45 1.53 19.83
N ASN A 99 -5.84 1.05 21.01
CA ASN A 99 -5.60 1.74 22.29
C ASN A 99 -4.28 1.31 22.95
N ASP A 100 -3.55 0.36 22.36
CA ASP A 100 -2.32 -0.20 22.91
C ASP A 100 -1.11 0.23 22.07
N PRO A 101 0.05 0.51 22.67
CA PRO A 101 1.28 0.73 21.92
C PRO A 101 1.66 -0.51 21.10
N PHE A 102 2.13 -0.29 19.87
CA PHE A 102 2.66 -1.35 19.01
C PHE A 102 4.15 -1.14 18.77
N THR A 103 4.98 -2.16 19.00
CA THR A 103 6.43 -2.09 18.71
C THR A 103 6.70 -2.72 17.37
N ILE A 104 7.31 -1.95 16.47
CA ILE A 104 7.78 -2.42 15.17
C ILE A 104 9.24 -2.85 15.32
N GLU A 105 9.53 -4.11 15.05
CA GLU A 105 10.88 -4.64 15.09
C GLU A 105 11.64 -4.40 13.77
N PRO A 106 12.98 -4.21 13.78
CA PRO A 106 13.77 -4.18 12.57
C PRO A 106 13.54 -5.45 11.73
N GLY A 107 13.20 -5.27 10.45
CA GLY A 107 12.95 -6.38 9.52
C GLY A 107 11.55 -6.97 9.61
N GLU A 108 10.69 -6.44 10.49
CA GLU A 108 9.30 -6.86 10.58
C GLU A 108 8.54 -6.51 9.30
N ARG A 109 7.65 -7.41 8.91
CA ARG A 109 6.78 -7.23 7.73
C ARG A 109 5.63 -6.29 8.09
N ILE A 110 5.64 -5.08 7.58
CA ILE A 110 4.75 -3.99 8.01
C ILE A 110 3.63 -3.68 7.02
N ALA A 111 3.82 -3.99 5.74
CA ALA A 111 2.85 -3.77 4.67
C ALA A 111 3.04 -4.82 3.58
N GLN A 112 2.20 -4.80 2.57
CA GLN A 112 2.38 -5.59 1.36
C GLN A 112 2.29 -4.69 0.12
N LEU A 113 3.11 -4.98 -0.89
CA LEU A 113 3.11 -4.29 -2.17
C LEU A 113 2.38 -5.12 -3.22
N VAL A 114 1.39 -4.54 -3.89
CA VAL A 114 0.66 -5.16 -5.01
C VAL A 114 0.85 -4.31 -6.25
N LEU A 115 1.24 -4.92 -7.37
CA LEU A 115 1.30 -4.24 -8.66
C LEU A 115 -0.09 -4.17 -9.29
N ALA A 116 -0.52 -3.00 -9.73
CA ALA A 116 -1.83 -2.78 -10.35
C ALA A 116 -1.68 -2.05 -11.69
N ARG A 117 -2.52 -2.42 -12.67
CA ARG A 117 -2.66 -1.66 -13.92
C ARG A 117 -3.58 -0.47 -13.69
N TYR A 118 -3.27 0.65 -14.32
CA TYR A 118 -4.15 1.81 -14.39
C TYR A 118 -4.25 2.33 -15.82
N ASP A 119 -5.32 3.07 -16.09
CA ASP A 119 -5.50 3.85 -17.31
C ASP A 119 -5.47 5.34 -16.96
N GLN A 120 -4.87 6.16 -17.82
CA GLN A 120 -5.02 7.62 -17.73
C GLN A 120 -6.31 8.04 -18.42
N ILE A 121 -7.04 8.97 -17.81
CA ILE A 121 -8.30 9.48 -18.36
C ILE A 121 -8.12 10.82 -19.05
N GLU A 122 -8.91 11.04 -20.09
CA GLU A 122 -9.11 12.35 -20.71
C GLU A 122 -10.55 12.80 -20.43
N TRP A 123 -10.71 14.01 -19.90
CA TRP A 123 -12.03 14.54 -19.58
C TRP A 123 -12.74 15.06 -20.84
N ARG A 124 -14.00 14.67 -21.03
CA ARG A 124 -14.89 15.21 -22.06
C ARG A 124 -16.10 15.91 -21.42
N PRO A 125 -16.08 17.24 -21.25
CA PRO A 125 -17.21 17.99 -20.69
C PRO A 125 -18.51 17.80 -21.50
N THR A 126 -19.65 17.64 -20.82
CA THR A 126 -20.97 17.40 -21.43
C THR A 126 -22.07 18.02 -20.56
N THR A 127 -23.25 18.29 -21.15
CA THR A 127 -24.44 18.79 -20.43
C THR A 127 -25.30 17.67 -19.83
N GLY A 128 -25.03 16.40 -20.17
CA GLY A 128 -25.76 15.25 -19.65
C GLY A 128 -24.97 13.94 -19.76
N LEU A 129 -25.30 12.98 -18.89
CA LEU A 129 -24.71 11.63 -18.86
C LEU A 129 -25.69 10.61 -19.45
N SER A 130 -25.18 9.48 -19.93
CA SER A 130 -26.01 8.35 -20.34
C SER A 130 -26.79 7.76 -19.17
N GLU A 131 -28.03 7.35 -19.40
CA GLU A 131 -28.85 6.72 -18.38
C GLU A 131 -28.39 5.28 -18.08
N THR A 132 -28.56 4.85 -16.83
CA THR A 132 -28.31 3.48 -16.39
C THR A 132 -29.41 3.04 -15.42
N ASN A 133 -29.61 1.73 -15.26
CA ASN A 133 -30.57 1.18 -14.28
C ASN A 133 -30.31 1.65 -12.84
N ARG A 134 -29.04 1.99 -12.50
CA ARG A 134 -28.68 2.50 -11.18
C ARG A 134 -28.94 4.00 -11.04
N GLY A 135 -28.80 4.77 -12.13
CA GLY A 135 -28.97 6.23 -12.13
C GLY A 135 -28.16 6.91 -11.03
N SER A 136 -28.81 7.76 -10.24
CA SER A 136 -28.23 8.47 -9.08
C SER A 136 -28.25 7.68 -7.77
N GLY A 137 -28.60 6.39 -7.77
CA GLY A 137 -28.66 5.55 -6.57
C GLY A 137 -27.29 5.23 -5.98
N GLY A 138 -26.99 5.75 -4.78
CA GLY A 138 -25.78 5.49 -3.98
C GLY A 138 -26.09 4.89 -2.60
N PHE A 139 -25.06 4.64 -1.78
CA PHE A 139 -25.14 4.35 -0.32
C PHE A 139 -26.30 3.45 0.16
N GLY A 140 -26.24 2.14 -0.12
CA GLY A 140 -27.25 1.20 0.40
C GLY A 140 -28.55 1.13 -0.41
N SER A 141 -28.60 1.74 -1.59
CA SER A 141 -29.76 1.71 -2.52
C SER A 141 -30.19 0.31 -2.99
N THR A 142 -29.41 -0.74 -2.72
CA THR A 142 -29.74 -2.14 -3.03
C THR A 142 -29.96 -3.01 -1.78
N GLY A 143 -29.89 -2.44 -0.57
CA GLY A 143 -29.91 -3.21 0.68
C GLY A 143 -31.01 -2.76 1.65
N LYS A 144 -31.92 -3.68 1.97
CA LYS A 144 -32.53 -3.80 3.30
C LYS A 144 -31.84 -4.94 4.03
#